data_AF-A0A2D7K9L5-F1
#
_entry.id   AF-A0A2D7K9L5-F1
#
_cell.length_a   1.000
_cell.length_b   1.000
_cell.length_c   1.000
_cell.angle_alpha   90.00
_cell.angle_beta   90.00
_cell.angle_gamma   90.00
#
_symmetry.space_group_name_H-M   'P 1'
#
loop_
_entity.id
_entity.type
_entity.pdbx_description
1 polymer ?
#
loop_
_entity_poly.entity_id
_entity_poly.type
_entity_poly.pdbx_seq_one_letter_code
_entity_poly.pdbx_strand_id
1 'polypeptide(L)' 'ETDNLKSNLRITIYPHLLATWPKMLSYLPFKFIIEPRLKSYLFSVISGLNYFLNKTKKVPKNHFGTHKWFS' A
#
# COMPACT_ATOMS: atom_id res chain seq x y z
N GLU A 1 34.64 1.24 -10.24
CA GLU A 1 33.36 1.15 -10.97
C GLU A 1 32.26 0.95 -9.94
N THR A 2 31.59 2.03 -9.53
CA THR A 2 30.52 1.96 -8.53
C THR A 2 29.22 1.71 -9.28
N ASP A 3 28.79 0.45 -9.28
CA ASP A 3 27.53 0.03 -9.89
C ASP A 3 26.39 0.81 -9.22
N ASN A 4 25.72 1.66 -10.00
CA ASN A 4 24.70 2.60 -9.51
C ASN A 4 23.39 1.81 -9.34
N LEU A 5 23.33 0.96 -8.32
CA LEU A 5 22.23 0.03 -8.03
C LEU A 5 20.97 0.81 -7.60
N LYS A 6 20.34 1.48 -8.56
CA LYS A 6 19.05 2.14 -8.40
C LYS A 6 17.94 1.10 -8.54
N SER A 7 17.14 0.97 -7.50
CA SER A 7 15.93 0.15 -7.52
C SER A 7 14.71 1.06 -7.69
N ASN A 8 13.78 0.69 -8.58
CA ASN A 8 12.50 1.38 -8.76
C ASN A 8 11.36 0.49 -8.27
N LEU A 9 10.42 1.08 -7.53
CA LEU A 9 9.20 0.41 -7.10
C LEU A 9 7.99 1.13 -7.68
N ARG A 10 7.24 0.45 -8.54
CA ARG A 10 5.94 0.89 -9.05
C ARG A 10 4.86 -0.04 -8.51
N ILE A 11 3.87 0.53 -7.84
CA ILE A 11 2.70 -0.21 -7.32
C ILE A 11 1.47 0.26 -8.08
N THR A 12 0.81 -0.66 -8.78
CA THR A 12 -0.44 -0.40 -9.51
C THR A 12 -1.55 -1.26 -8.91
N ILE A 13 -2.66 -0.65 -8.52
CA ILE A 13 -3.75 -1.33 -7.83
C ILE A 13 -5.04 -1.14 -8.63
N TYR A 14 -5.72 -2.25 -8.91
CA TYR A 14 -7.03 -2.29 -9.56
C TYR A 14 -8.09 -2.74 -8.55
N PRO A 15 -8.85 -1.82 -7.93
CA PRO A 15 -9.87 -2.17 -6.98
C PRO A 15 -11.10 -2.72 -7.71
N HIS A 16 -11.13 -4.05 -7.89
CA HIS A 16 -12.26 -4.75 -8.54
C HIS A 16 -13.54 -4.76 -7.69
N LEU A 17 -13.48 -4.34 -6.44
CA LEU A 17 -14.61 -4.32 -5.48
C LEU A 17 -15.84 -3.53 -5.98
N LEU A 18 -15.64 -2.55 -6.85
CA LEU A 18 -16.71 -1.71 -7.41
C LEU A 18 -16.83 -1.85 -8.93
N ALA A 19 -16.21 -2.88 -9.52
CA ALA A 19 -16.18 -3.05 -10.98
C ALA A 19 -17.59 -3.24 -11.59
N THR A 20 -18.52 -3.80 -10.81
CA THR A 20 -19.92 -4.04 -11.22
C THR A 20 -20.85 -2.87 -10.89
N TRP A 21 -20.38 -1.83 -10.20
CA TRP A 21 -21.22 -0.69 -9.80
C TRP A 21 -21.26 0.40 -10.88
N PRO A 22 -22.41 1.06 -11.11
CA PRO A 22 -22.47 2.25 -11.95
C PRO A 22 -21.46 3.32 -11.48
N LYS A 23 -20.74 3.96 -12.41
CA LYS A 23 -19.65 4.92 -12.10
C LYS A 23 -20.02 6.00 -11.09
N MET A 24 -21.26 6.50 -11.16
CA MET A 24 -21.77 7.54 -10.25
C MET A 24 -21.90 7.00 -8.81
N LEU A 25 -22.42 5.79 -8.66
CA LEU A 25 -22.66 5.16 -7.37
C LEU A 25 -21.38 4.61 -6.76
N SER A 26 -20.40 4.21 -7.57
CA SER A 26 -19.11 3.72 -7.08
C SER A 26 -18.19 4.83 -6.58
N TYR A 27 -18.37 6.09 -6.99
CA TYR A 27 -17.50 7.20 -6.59
C TYR A 27 -17.44 7.42 -5.08
N LEU A 28 -18.59 7.48 -4.41
CA LEU A 28 -18.67 7.72 -2.96
C LEU A 28 -17.97 6.63 -2.13
N PRO A 29 -18.33 5.33 -2.25
CA PRO A 29 -17.64 4.28 -1.51
C PRO A 29 -16.17 4.16 -1.91
N PHE A 30 -15.82 4.43 -3.17
CA PHE A 30 -14.42 4.48 -3.59
C PHE A 30 -13.64 5.54 -2.81
N LYS A 31 -14.10 6.78 -2.84
CA LYS A 31 -13.38 7.94 -2.26
C LYS A 31 -13.30 7.89 -0.74
N PHE A 32 -14.37 7.47 -0.07
CA PHE A 32 -14.43 7.53 1.40
C PHE A 32 -14.07 6.23 2.10
N ILE A 33 -14.03 5.09 1.38
CA ILE A 33 -13.73 3.78 2.00
C ILE A 33 -12.50 3.14 1.35
N ILE A 34 -12.50 2.98 0.02
CA ILE A 34 -11.43 2.23 -0.66
C ILE A 34 -10.14 3.04 -0.71
N GLU A 35 -10.18 4.28 -1.17
CA GLU A 35 -9.03 5.16 -1.29
C GLU A 35 -8.27 5.36 0.04
N PRO A 36 -8.90 5.73 1.17
CA PRO A 36 -8.18 5.91 2.43
C PRO A 36 -7.57 4.60 2.94
N ARG A 37 -8.25 3.47 2.77
CA ARG A 37 -7.70 2.15 3.14
C ARG A 37 -6.52 1.76 2.25
N LEU A 38 -6.55 2.09 0.95
CA LEU A 38 -5.43 1.87 0.04
C LEU A 38 -4.22 2.73 0.40
N LYS A 39 -4.44 4.01 0.73
CA LYS A 39 -3.37 4.90 1.21
C LYS A 39 -2.73 4.36 2.49
N SER A 40 -3.56 3.91 3.43
CA SER A 40 -3.09 3.29 4.68
C SER A 40 -2.27 2.00 4.43
N TYR A 41 -2.73 1.14 3.51
CA TYR A 41 -1.97 -0.04 3.07
C TYR A 41 -0.60 0.33 2.49
N LEU A 42 -0.59 1.24 1.51
CA LEU A 42 0.64 1.67 0.84
C LEU A 42 1.63 2.31 1.82
N PHE A 43 1.13 3.10 2.78
CA PHE A 43 1.95 3.67 3.83
C PHE A 43 2.67 2.59 4.64
N SER A 44 1.98 1.52 5.04
CA SER A 44 2.61 0.43 5.79
C SER A 44 3.63 -0.34 4.95
N VAL A 45 3.35 -0.59 3.66
CA VAL A 45 4.29 -1.29 2.76
C VAL A 45 5.57 -0.48 2.59
N ILE A 46 5.46 0.81 2.25
CA ILE A 46 6.62 1.68 2.01
C ILE A 46 7.40 1.88 3.31
N SER A 47 6.71 2.04 4.45
CA SER A 47 7.35 2.13 5.76
C SER A 47 8.10 0.84 6.13
N GLY A 48 7.53 -0.33 5.80
CA GLY A 48 8.17 -1.63 5.96
C GLY A 48 9.46 -1.78 5.16
N LEU A 49 9.43 -1.37 3.88
CA LEU A 49 10.61 -1.36 3.03
C LEU A 49 11.67 -0.40 3.58
N ASN A 50 11.28 0.82 3.97
CA ASN A 50 12.19 1.79 4.56
C ASN A 50 12.81 1.28 5.87
N TYR A 51 12.03 0.59 6.71
CA TYR A 51 12.54 -0.05 7.93
C TYR A 51 13.61 -1.10 7.61
N PHE A 52 13.34 -1.97 6.64
CA PHE A 52 14.28 -3.01 6.24
C PHE A 52 15.56 -2.41 5.68
N LEU A 53 15.47 -1.37 4.84
CA LEU A 53 16.63 -0.68 4.27
C LEU A 53 17.50 -0.03 5.35
N ASN A 54 16.89 0.58 6.38
CA ASN A 54 17.63 1.28 7.44
C ASN A 54 18.18 0.35 8.52
N LYS A 55 17.47 -0.73 8.87
CA LYS A 55 17.82 -1.60 10.00
C LYS A 55 18.36 -2.96 9.61
N THR A 56 18.28 -3.33 8.32
CA THR A 56 18.61 -4.66 7.77
C THR A 56 17.98 -5.81 8.54
N LYS A 57 16.84 -5.56 9.18
CA LYS A 57 16.09 -6.51 10.02
C LYS A 57 14.67 -6.65 9.52
N LYS A 58 14.09 -7.84 9.73
CA LYS A 58 12.68 -8.10 9.45
C LYS A 58 11.79 -7.11 10.22
N VAL A 59 10.78 -6.59 9.54
CA VAL A 59 9.77 -5.70 10.13
C VAL A 59 8.98 -6.48 11.19
N PRO A 60 8.86 -5.97 12.44
CA PRO A 60 8.01 -6.59 13.45
C PRO A 60 6.53 -6.64 13.03
N LYS A 61 5.77 -7.58 13.59
CA LYS A 61 4.34 -7.70 13.30
C LYS A 61 3.60 -6.43 13.74
N ASN A 62 2.69 -5.94 12.91
CA ASN A 62 1.88 -4.73 13.15
C ASN A 62 2.69 -3.44 13.44
N HIS A 63 3.95 -3.38 13.02
CA HIS A 63 4.84 -2.26 13.36
C HIS A 63 4.34 -0.89 12.84
N PHE A 64 3.64 -0.88 11.70
CA PHE A 64 3.07 0.32 11.09
C PHE A 64 1.54 0.36 11.17
N GLY A 65 0.98 -0.36 12.15
CA GLY A 65 -0.46 -0.45 12.38
C GLY A 65 -1.04 -1.81 12.03
N THR A 66 -2.28 -2.02 12.47
CA THR A 66 -3.10 -3.18 12.11
C THR A 66 -4.03 -2.79 10.98
N HIS A 67 -4.06 -3.59 9.91
CA HIS A 67 -4.90 -3.30 8.75
C HIS A 67 -5.87 -4.45 8.51
N LYS A 68 -7.10 -4.13 8.10
CA LYS A 68 -8.09 -5.17 7.80
C LYS A 68 -7.83 -5.93 6.51
N TRP A 69 -6.95 -5.40 5.66
CA TRP A 69 -6.63 -5.97 4.35
C TRP A 69 -5.36 -6.84 4.35
N PHE A 70 -4.55 -6.79 5.41
CA PHE A 70 -3.36 -7.64 5.57
C PHE A 70 -2.98 -7.74 7.05
N SER A 71 -2.50 -8.89 7.50
CA SER A 71 -2.13 -9.19 8.90
C SER A 71 -0.82 -9.96 8.97
#